data_AF-A0A946UJL1-F1
#
_entry.id   AF-A0A946UJL1-F1
#
_cell.length_a   1.000
_cell.length_b   1.000
_cell.length_c   1.000
_cell.angle_alpha   90.00
_cell.angle_beta   90.00
_cell.angle_gamma   90.00
#
_symmetry.space_group_name_H-M   'P 1'
#
loop_
_entity.id
_entity.type
_entity.pdbx_description
1 polymer ?
#
loop_
_entity_poly.entity_id
_entity_poly.type
_entity_poly.pdbx_seq_one_letter_code
_entity_poly.pdbx_strand_id
1 'polypeptide(L)'
;MKLPAMMIGVAAMVFIFTGAPASADFVGYSVGKKDRSPLPARLDDVDTKYLVNIEWGDYGGRKSRLGVLEVDNTSSSSSFRVSSAGGNIDYSSSSNGVPVNGIEAIVIDSLARTNRFRLVERTVLSDVLGEQDLASSGRVAQASGAATGNVLGAEYLVQVVVTDYESNTSGKSGGVGGLLRNKVPILGGVKMGKGTGRVGLNFRLINAETSEIVFTKQIESVINESSLSLGGIGFGSDIALGGFFSSYSRTPIGQAVIAGINQGVFDLIKEIGAKGAEGSIVKADTSQIYVNLGEDSVSVGDVLEVREKGEELIDPETGISLGGAETVLGTIRVSQVQEKFSIAEPVSLGKTPARGAKVVSMIAPPPLEFANSFSKPK
;
A
#
# COMPACT_ATOMS: atom_id res chain seq x y z
N MET A 1 68.84 -15.25 -28.86
CA MET A 1 67.78 -16.10 -28.30
C MET A 1 66.49 -15.29 -28.26
N LYS A 2 65.49 -15.68 -29.05
CA LYS A 2 64.14 -15.07 -29.08
C LYS A 2 63.30 -15.72 -27.98
N LEU A 3 62.72 -14.94 -27.08
CA LEU A 3 61.64 -15.41 -26.19
C LEU A 3 60.29 -15.30 -26.92
N PRO A 4 59.36 -16.25 -26.77
CA PRO A 4 58.05 -16.19 -27.42
C PRO A 4 57.04 -15.40 -26.57
N ALA A 5 56.16 -14.68 -27.26
CA ALA A 5 55.00 -14.00 -26.70
C ALA A 5 53.92 -15.01 -26.31
N MET A 6 53.47 -14.96 -25.05
CA MET A 6 52.34 -15.73 -24.55
C MET A 6 51.09 -14.84 -24.64
N MET A 7 50.22 -15.13 -25.60
CA MET A 7 48.87 -14.54 -25.67
C MET A 7 48.05 -15.03 -24.47
N ILE A 8 47.63 -14.10 -23.61
CA ILE A 8 46.60 -14.35 -22.60
C ILE A 8 45.25 -14.12 -23.30
N GLY A 9 44.60 -15.21 -23.70
CA GLY A 9 43.22 -15.18 -24.16
C GLY A 9 42.31 -14.95 -22.95
N VAL A 10 41.71 -13.76 -22.85
CA VAL A 10 40.63 -13.48 -21.90
C VAL A 10 39.36 -14.09 -22.49
N ALA A 11 38.95 -15.25 -21.98
CA ALA A 11 37.64 -15.82 -22.28
C ALA A 11 36.57 -14.99 -21.55
N ALA A 12 35.87 -14.12 -22.28
CA ALA A 12 34.67 -13.45 -21.80
C ALA A 12 33.56 -14.50 -21.65
N MET A 13 33.32 -14.95 -20.42
CA MET A 13 32.20 -15.82 -20.08
C MET A 13 30.93 -14.96 -20.05
N VAL A 14 30.24 -14.88 -21.19
CA VAL A 14 28.91 -14.28 -21.29
C VAL A 14 27.93 -15.21 -20.57
N PHE A 15 27.61 -14.89 -19.32
CA PHE A 15 26.45 -15.46 -18.65
C PHE A 15 25.20 -14.85 -19.28
N ILE A 16 24.61 -15.55 -20.25
CA ILE A 16 23.24 -15.27 -20.68
C ILE A 16 22.33 -15.77 -19.56
N PHE A 17 21.97 -14.88 -18.63
CA PHE A 17 20.82 -15.11 -17.77
C PHE A 17 19.58 -15.08 -18.65
N THR A 18 19.16 -16.25 -19.14
CA THR A 18 17.78 -16.44 -19.61
C THR A 18 16.90 -16.56 -18.37
N GLY A 19 16.75 -15.46 -17.63
CA GLY A 19 15.65 -15.33 -16.68
C GLY A 19 14.37 -15.33 -17.50
N ALA A 20 13.56 -16.39 -17.39
CA ALA A 20 12.18 -16.30 -17.80
C ALA A 20 11.57 -15.06 -17.12
N PRO A 21 10.73 -14.25 -17.78
CA PRO A 21 10.03 -13.18 -17.09
C PRO A 21 9.34 -13.82 -15.90
N ALA A 22 9.63 -13.33 -14.68
CA ALA A 22 8.97 -13.81 -13.49
C ALA A 22 7.46 -13.77 -13.76
N SER A 23 6.80 -14.93 -13.73
CA SER A 23 5.35 -15.01 -13.91
C SER A 23 4.73 -14.00 -12.95
N ALA A 24 3.90 -13.09 -13.46
CA ALA A 24 3.25 -12.10 -12.62
C ALA A 24 2.47 -12.84 -11.52
N ASP A 25 2.75 -12.49 -10.27
CA ASP A 25 2.06 -13.08 -9.12
C ASP A 25 0.62 -12.52 -9.06
N PHE A 26 -0.31 -13.30 -8.52
CA PHE A 26 -1.67 -12.84 -8.32
C PHE A 26 -1.68 -11.64 -7.37
N VAL A 27 -2.58 -10.67 -7.57
CA VAL A 27 -2.62 -9.45 -6.74
C VAL A 27 -2.68 -9.78 -5.25
N GLY A 28 -3.43 -10.81 -4.87
CA GLY A 28 -3.40 -11.32 -3.51
C GLY A 28 -4.07 -12.68 -3.37
N TYR A 29 -3.85 -13.28 -2.21
CA TYR A 29 -4.31 -14.60 -1.83
C TYR A 29 -5.10 -14.53 -0.52
N SER A 30 -6.25 -15.18 -0.48
CA SER A 30 -6.90 -15.50 0.79
C SER A 30 -6.16 -16.65 1.46
N VAL A 31 -5.73 -16.46 2.70
CA VAL A 31 -4.91 -17.43 3.43
C VAL A 31 -5.75 -18.24 4.41
N GLY A 32 -5.81 -19.54 4.20
CA GLY A 32 -6.36 -20.54 5.11
C GLY A 32 -5.33 -21.06 6.11
N LYS A 33 -5.67 -22.14 6.82
CA LYS A 33 -4.73 -22.77 7.77
C LYS A 33 -3.70 -23.65 7.07
N LYS A 34 -4.07 -24.24 5.93
CA LYS A 34 -3.25 -25.24 5.23
C LYS A 34 -2.77 -24.79 3.86
N ASP A 35 -3.51 -23.89 3.23
CA ASP A 35 -3.23 -23.40 1.89
C ASP A 35 -3.65 -21.93 1.75
N ARG A 36 -3.38 -21.37 0.58
CA ARG A 36 -3.83 -20.05 0.16
C ARG A 36 -4.53 -20.17 -1.19
N SER A 37 -5.57 -19.38 -1.41
CA SER A 37 -6.27 -19.32 -2.70
C SER A 37 -6.12 -17.94 -3.33
N PRO A 38 -5.75 -17.85 -4.61
CA PRO A 38 -5.67 -16.56 -5.29
C PRO A 38 -7.05 -15.91 -5.38
N LEU A 39 -7.07 -14.58 -5.32
CA LEU A 39 -8.29 -13.78 -5.36
C LEU A 39 -8.71 -13.46 -6.81
N PRO A 40 -10.00 -13.52 -7.12
CA PRO A 40 -10.53 -13.07 -8.41
C PRO A 40 -10.59 -11.54 -8.50
N ALA A 41 -10.69 -11.00 -9.72
CA ALA A 41 -10.74 -9.55 -9.96
C ALA A 41 -11.98 -8.88 -9.35
N ARG A 42 -13.07 -9.63 -9.17
CA ARG A 42 -14.30 -9.19 -8.50
C ARG A 42 -14.48 -9.97 -7.21
N LEU A 43 -14.55 -9.24 -6.10
CA LEU A 43 -14.66 -9.83 -4.77
C LEU A 43 -16.11 -9.98 -4.28
N ASP A 44 -17.10 -9.62 -5.09
CA ASP A 44 -18.53 -9.65 -4.71
C ASP A 44 -19.00 -11.05 -4.28
N ASP A 45 -18.42 -12.11 -4.85
CA ASP A 45 -18.74 -13.52 -4.54
C ASP A 45 -17.82 -14.12 -3.46
N VAL A 46 -16.84 -13.36 -2.96
CA VAL A 46 -15.91 -13.80 -1.92
C VAL A 46 -16.49 -13.42 -0.56
N ASP A 47 -16.83 -14.43 0.24
CA ASP A 47 -17.32 -14.23 1.61
C ASP A 47 -16.28 -13.42 2.43
N THR A 48 -16.76 -12.36 3.07
CA THR A 48 -15.96 -11.35 3.80
C THR A 48 -14.92 -11.96 4.74
N LYS A 49 -15.19 -13.11 5.36
CA LYS A 49 -14.23 -13.76 6.27
C LYS A 49 -12.92 -14.17 5.58
N TYR A 50 -12.96 -14.44 4.27
CA TYR A 50 -11.79 -14.80 3.47
C TYR A 50 -10.95 -13.57 3.06
N LEU A 51 -11.47 -12.37 3.27
CA LEU A 51 -10.76 -11.12 3.04
C LEU A 51 -10.08 -10.58 4.30
N VAL A 52 -10.25 -11.24 5.45
CA VAL A 52 -9.60 -10.82 6.71
C VAL A 52 -8.09 -11.06 6.66
N ASN A 53 -7.67 -12.20 6.11
CA ASN A 53 -6.27 -12.59 6.03
C ASN A 53 -5.83 -12.70 4.57
N ILE A 54 -5.23 -11.64 4.06
CA ILE A 54 -4.71 -11.55 2.70
C ILE A 54 -3.19 -11.53 2.74
N GLU A 55 -2.58 -12.41 1.94
CA GLU A 55 -1.18 -12.32 1.53
C GLU A 55 -1.14 -11.64 0.16
N TRP A 56 -0.43 -10.52 0.05
CA TRP A 56 -0.30 -9.78 -1.20
C TRP A 56 0.78 -10.40 -2.06
N GLY A 57 0.52 -10.55 -3.37
CA GLY A 57 1.51 -11.11 -4.28
C GLY A 57 2.62 -10.12 -4.60
N ASP A 58 3.76 -10.66 -5.00
CA ASP A 58 4.98 -9.90 -5.28
C ASP A 58 4.72 -8.82 -6.34
N TYR A 59 5.40 -7.68 -6.16
CA TYR A 59 5.32 -6.56 -7.10
C TYR A 59 6.70 -5.98 -7.35
N GLY A 60 7.15 -6.11 -8.60
CA GLY A 60 8.40 -5.50 -9.11
C GLY A 60 8.16 -4.27 -10.00
N GLY A 61 6.93 -3.74 -10.03
CA GLY A 61 6.62 -2.52 -10.79
C GLY A 61 6.91 -1.24 -10.01
N ARG A 62 6.68 -0.09 -10.64
CA ARG A 62 6.86 1.21 -10.00
C ARG A 62 5.89 1.38 -8.83
N LYS A 63 6.41 1.79 -7.67
CA LYS A 63 5.59 2.13 -6.51
C LYS A 63 5.04 3.55 -6.64
N SER A 64 3.72 3.68 -6.77
CA SER A 64 3.06 4.99 -6.79
C SER A 64 3.18 5.67 -5.43
N ARG A 65 3.49 6.98 -5.40
CA ARG A 65 3.51 7.74 -4.15
C ARG A 65 2.08 8.02 -3.70
N LEU A 66 1.68 7.44 -2.57
CA LEU A 66 0.31 7.51 -2.06
C LEU A 66 0.32 8.23 -0.71
N GLY A 67 -0.35 9.38 -0.65
CA GLY A 67 -0.59 10.08 0.61
C GLY A 67 -1.82 9.53 1.31
N VAL A 68 -1.68 9.11 2.57
CA VAL A 68 -2.82 8.65 3.36
C VAL A 68 -3.37 9.83 4.15
N LEU A 69 -4.63 10.19 3.88
CA LEU A 69 -5.36 11.20 4.64
C LEU A 69 -5.93 10.58 5.92
N GLU A 70 -6.25 11.44 6.89
CA GLU A 70 -6.88 11.04 8.13
C GLU A 70 -8.18 10.24 7.85
N VAL A 71 -8.40 9.20 8.65
CA VAL A 71 -9.61 8.38 8.54
C VAL A 71 -10.75 9.09 9.27
N ASP A 72 -11.71 9.58 8.48
CA ASP A 72 -12.92 10.19 9.02
C ASP A 72 -13.90 9.12 9.53
N ASN A 73 -14.66 9.44 10.58
CA ASN A 73 -15.78 8.60 11.02
C ASN A 73 -17.08 9.41 11.06
N THR A 74 -18.01 9.04 10.19
CA THR A 74 -19.35 9.64 10.11
C THR A 74 -20.45 8.68 10.59
N SER A 75 -20.08 7.52 11.16
CA SER A 75 -21.04 6.55 11.68
C SER A 75 -21.70 7.02 13.00
N SER A 76 -22.87 6.46 13.32
CA SER A 76 -23.65 6.81 14.51
C SER A 76 -23.19 6.12 15.81
N SER A 77 -22.18 5.25 15.75
CA SER A 77 -21.73 4.41 16.88
C SER A 77 -20.45 4.96 17.52
N SER A 78 -20.39 4.91 18.86
CA SER A 78 -19.42 5.71 19.64
C SER A 78 -18.49 4.96 20.61
N SER A 79 -18.47 3.63 20.69
CA SER A 79 -17.39 2.87 21.38
C SER A 79 -17.51 1.34 21.25
N PHE A 80 -16.38 0.62 21.37
CA PHE A 80 -16.34 -0.80 21.75
C PHE A 80 -15.32 -1.00 22.88
N ARG A 81 -15.55 -1.99 23.75
CA ARG A 81 -14.63 -2.40 24.82
C ARG A 81 -13.93 -3.70 24.44
N VAL A 82 -12.61 -3.77 24.65
CA VAL A 82 -11.82 -5.01 24.49
C VAL A 82 -11.29 -5.43 25.85
N SER A 83 -11.70 -6.60 26.33
CA SER A 83 -11.20 -7.19 27.57
C SER A 83 -10.02 -8.12 27.27
N SER A 84 -8.89 -7.93 27.96
CA SER A 84 -7.71 -8.80 27.90
C SER A 84 -7.51 -9.56 29.22
N ALA A 85 -6.80 -10.68 29.20
CA ALA A 85 -6.58 -11.54 30.37
C ALA A 85 -5.75 -10.88 31.52
N GLY A 86 -5.19 -9.69 31.29
CA GLY A 86 -4.43 -8.91 32.28
C GLY A 86 -5.16 -7.67 32.83
N GLY A 87 -6.44 -7.48 32.47
CA GLY A 87 -7.22 -6.31 32.85
C GLY A 87 -7.95 -5.68 31.65
N ASN A 88 -8.95 -4.85 31.95
CA ASN A 88 -9.62 -4.02 30.95
C ASN A 88 -8.63 -2.93 30.51
N ILE A 89 -8.30 -2.87 29.22
CA ILE A 89 -7.57 -1.75 28.65
C ILE A 89 -8.63 -0.84 28.03
N ASP A 90 -8.96 0.24 28.74
CA ASP A 90 -9.78 1.31 28.20
C ASP A 90 -8.91 2.13 27.24
N TYR A 91 -9.07 1.92 25.93
CA TYR A 91 -8.58 2.85 24.91
C TYR A 91 -9.53 4.04 24.86
N SER A 92 -9.49 4.91 25.86
CA SER A 92 -10.20 6.19 25.81
C SER A 92 -9.33 7.23 25.11
N SER A 93 -9.52 7.42 23.80
CA SER A 93 -9.39 8.79 23.29
C SER A 93 -10.43 9.62 24.02
N SER A 94 -9.98 10.70 24.64
CA SER A 94 -10.85 11.67 25.30
C SER A 94 -12.03 12.01 24.38
N SER A 95 -13.23 11.65 24.83
CA SER A 95 -14.53 11.73 24.13
C SER A 95 -14.80 10.69 23.03
N ASN A 96 -15.87 9.90 23.23
CA ASN A 96 -16.72 9.23 22.24
C ASN A 96 -16.15 9.06 20.81
N GLY A 97 -15.74 7.85 20.43
CA GLY A 97 -15.41 7.57 19.04
C GLY A 97 -14.98 6.13 18.78
N VAL A 98 -15.32 5.60 17.60
CA VAL A 98 -14.57 4.50 16.97
C VAL A 98 -13.07 4.86 17.06
N PRO A 99 -12.17 3.92 17.37
CA PRO A 99 -10.74 4.19 17.37
C PRO A 99 -10.25 4.37 15.93
N VAL A 100 -10.52 5.56 15.37
CA VAL A 100 -10.15 5.98 14.02
C VAL A 100 -8.65 5.86 13.80
N ASN A 101 -7.84 6.21 14.81
CA ASN A 101 -6.39 6.01 14.79
C ASN A 101 -6.00 4.53 14.59
N GLY A 102 -6.80 3.59 15.12
CA GLY A 102 -6.58 2.16 14.94
C GLY A 102 -6.96 1.69 13.53
N ILE A 103 -7.99 2.29 12.93
CA ILE A 103 -8.42 1.99 11.55
C ILE A 103 -7.42 2.58 10.55
N GLU A 104 -6.94 3.80 10.77
CA GLU A 104 -5.90 4.44 9.98
C GLU A 104 -4.62 3.60 9.97
N ALA A 105 -4.17 3.12 11.14
CA ALA A 105 -3.03 2.22 11.21
C ALA A 105 -3.24 0.93 10.39
N ILE A 106 -4.45 0.36 10.37
CA ILE A 106 -4.78 -0.82 9.56
C ILE A 106 -4.77 -0.48 8.06
N VAL A 107 -5.25 0.71 7.66
CA VAL A 107 -5.18 1.18 6.27
C VAL A 107 -3.72 1.33 5.83
N ILE A 108 -2.90 2.04 6.60
CA ILE A 108 -1.47 2.25 6.31
C ILE A 108 -0.74 0.90 6.22
N ASP A 109 -0.95 0.02 7.20
CA ASP A 109 -0.34 -1.31 7.24
C ASP A 109 -0.79 -2.17 6.04
N SER A 110 -2.09 -2.20 5.74
CA SER A 110 -2.61 -2.95 4.61
C SER A 110 -2.05 -2.44 3.28
N LEU A 111 -1.92 -1.12 3.10
CA LEU A 111 -1.31 -0.52 1.92
C LEU A 111 0.19 -0.81 1.83
N ALA A 112 0.92 -0.73 2.95
CA ALA A 112 2.36 -0.98 3.01
C ALA A 112 2.69 -2.43 2.66
N ARG A 113 1.93 -3.40 3.19
CA ARG A 113 2.10 -4.84 2.94
C ARG A 113 1.91 -5.24 1.47
N THR A 114 1.27 -4.40 0.65
CA THR A 114 1.13 -4.66 -0.79
C THR A 114 2.45 -4.53 -1.55
N ASN A 115 3.44 -3.82 -0.98
CA ASN A 115 4.67 -3.41 -1.65
C ASN A 115 4.44 -2.64 -2.98
N ARG A 116 3.24 -2.13 -3.24
CA ARG A 116 2.84 -1.41 -4.47
C ARG A 116 2.85 0.10 -4.33
N PHE A 117 2.96 0.60 -3.10
CA PHE A 117 2.88 2.02 -2.80
C PHE A 117 4.10 2.50 -2.01
N ARG A 118 4.54 3.72 -2.32
CA ARG A 118 5.44 4.49 -1.46
C ARG A 118 4.58 5.44 -0.65
N LEU A 119 4.28 5.04 0.59
CA LEU A 119 3.41 5.81 1.46
C LEU A 119 4.09 7.11 1.91
N VAL A 120 3.32 8.19 1.92
CA VAL A 120 3.76 9.48 2.47
C VAL A 120 2.74 9.98 3.48
N GLU A 121 3.24 10.45 4.61
CA GLU A 121 2.41 10.95 5.71
C GLU A 121 1.73 12.26 5.32
N ARG A 122 0.43 12.35 5.63
CA ARG A 122 -0.33 13.61 5.54
C ARG A 122 -0.96 14.00 6.87
N THR A 123 -1.35 13.02 7.68
CA THR A 123 -1.91 13.24 9.03
C THR A 123 -0.92 13.96 9.95
N VAL A 124 0.37 13.61 9.92
CA VAL A 124 1.42 14.22 10.77
C VAL A 124 2.32 15.20 10.02
N LEU A 125 1.89 15.71 8.86
CA LEU A 125 2.73 16.57 8.03
C LEU A 125 3.10 17.89 8.73
N SER A 126 2.21 18.45 9.55
CA SER A 126 2.50 19.66 10.33
C SER A 126 3.70 19.51 11.26
N ASP A 127 3.84 18.34 11.88
CA ASP A 127 4.93 18.06 12.82
C ASP A 127 6.26 17.92 12.07
N VAL A 128 6.22 17.28 10.89
CA VAL A 128 7.39 17.17 10.00
C VAL A 128 7.85 18.55 9.51
N LEU A 129 6.91 19.43 9.16
CA LEU A 129 7.22 20.82 8.77
C LEU A 129 7.77 21.60 9.96
N GLY A 130 7.18 21.42 11.15
CA GLY A 130 7.68 22.02 12.39
C GLY A 130 9.13 21.67 12.70
N GLU A 131 9.56 20.43 12.45
CA GLU A 131 10.96 20.02 12.60
C GLU A 131 11.91 20.72 11.60
N GLN A 132 11.47 20.88 10.35
CA GLN A 132 12.22 21.66 9.35
C GLN A 132 12.29 23.15 9.73
N ASP A 133 11.25 23.69 10.35
CA ASP A 133 11.22 25.06 10.85
C ASP A 133 12.12 25.26 12.09
N LEU A 134 12.23 24.26 12.96
CA LEU A 134 13.20 24.27 14.05
C LEU A 134 14.65 24.29 13.53
N ALA A 135 14.93 23.51 12.48
CA ALA A 135 16.21 23.55 11.77
C ALA A 135 16.50 24.90 11.14
N SER A 136 15.53 25.49 10.43
CA SER A 136 15.71 26.78 9.75
C SER A 136 15.82 27.96 10.72
N SER A 137 15.17 27.88 11.88
CA SER A 137 15.21 28.91 12.93
C SER A 137 16.52 28.96 13.73
N GLY A 138 17.42 27.99 13.54
CA GLY A 138 18.69 27.89 14.28
C GLY A 138 18.53 27.42 15.73
N ARG A 139 17.39 26.81 16.07
CA ARG A 139 17.11 26.30 17.42
C ARG A 139 17.64 24.89 17.69
N VAL A 140 18.06 24.18 16.65
CA VAL A 140 18.65 22.83 16.72
C VAL A 140 20.07 22.82 16.16
N ALA A 141 20.85 21.79 16.48
CA ALA A 141 22.20 21.64 15.95
C ALA A 141 22.19 21.47 14.42
N GLN A 142 22.99 22.27 13.71
CA GLN A 142 22.96 22.35 12.24
C GLN A 142 23.25 21.00 11.56
N ALA A 143 24.14 20.18 12.12
CA ALA A 143 24.49 18.87 11.56
C ALA A 143 23.34 17.85 11.60
N SER A 144 22.36 18.04 12.49
CA SER A 144 21.20 17.16 12.67
C SER A 144 19.88 17.79 12.24
N GLY A 145 19.90 19.04 11.74
CA GLY A 145 18.70 19.75 11.35
C GLY A 145 18.05 19.13 10.10
N ALA A 146 16.74 18.93 10.14
CA ALA A 146 15.98 18.49 8.98
C ALA A 146 16.01 19.56 7.88
N ALA A 147 16.47 19.19 6.68
CA ALA A 147 16.57 20.12 5.56
C ALA A 147 15.19 20.45 4.98
N THR A 148 14.90 21.75 4.84
CA THR A 148 13.66 22.26 4.24
C THR A 148 13.53 21.85 2.77
N GLY A 149 12.29 21.66 2.31
CA GLY A 149 11.98 21.43 0.89
C GLY A 149 12.14 19.97 0.43
N ASN A 150 12.44 19.05 1.35
CA ASN A 150 12.58 17.62 1.05
C ASN A 150 11.32 16.79 1.38
N VAL A 151 10.19 17.44 1.68
CA VAL A 151 8.91 16.73 1.85
C VAL A 151 8.47 16.17 0.50
N LEU A 152 8.23 14.86 0.46
CA LEU A 152 7.79 14.19 -0.76
C LEU A 152 6.33 14.52 -1.10
N GLY A 153 6.10 14.97 -2.34
CA GLY A 153 4.77 15.06 -2.92
C GLY A 153 4.14 13.68 -3.16
N ALA A 154 2.82 13.60 -3.10
CA ALA A 154 2.05 12.40 -3.44
C ALA A 154 1.55 12.50 -4.88
N GLU A 155 1.40 11.37 -5.57
CA GLU A 155 0.71 11.32 -6.87
C GLU A 155 -0.79 11.17 -6.67
N TYR A 156 -1.16 10.34 -5.70
CA TYR A 156 -2.54 10.17 -5.28
C TYR A 156 -2.68 10.38 -3.78
N LEU A 157 -3.85 10.82 -3.37
CA LEU A 157 -4.28 10.82 -1.98
C LEU A 157 -5.37 9.76 -1.82
N VAL A 158 -5.30 8.98 -0.73
CA VAL A 158 -6.36 8.06 -0.34
C VAL A 158 -7.09 8.62 0.89
N GLN A 159 -8.41 8.71 0.80
CA GLN A 159 -9.29 8.99 1.93
C GLN A 159 -10.12 7.75 2.23
N VAL A 160 -10.26 7.43 3.52
CA VAL A 160 -11.17 6.38 3.99
C VAL A 160 -12.12 7.00 5.00
N VAL A 161 -13.42 6.81 4.79
CA VAL A 161 -14.47 7.28 5.69
C VAL A 161 -15.23 6.10 6.25
N VAL A 162 -15.32 5.97 7.57
CA VAL A 162 -16.19 5.00 8.24
C VAL A 162 -17.62 5.53 8.21
N THR A 163 -18.44 4.95 7.34
CA THR A 163 -19.84 5.38 7.12
C THR A 163 -20.83 4.65 8.02
N ASP A 164 -20.51 3.40 8.41
CA ASP A 164 -21.32 2.58 9.31
C ASP A 164 -20.39 1.77 10.21
N TYR A 165 -20.79 1.56 11.45
CA TYR A 165 -20.01 0.81 12.43
C TYR A 165 -20.95 0.20 13.45
N GLU A 166 -21.21 -1.10 13.37
CA GLU A 166 -22.13 -1.79 14.26
C GLU A 166 -21.47 -3.02 14.88
N SER A 167 -21.31 -2.97 16.21
CA SER A 167 -20.85 -4.11 17.01
C SER A 167 -22.03 -4.62 17.84
N ASN A 168 -22.47 -5.87 17.60
CA ASN A 168 -23.56 -6.59 18.29
C ASN A 168 -25.02 -6.32 17.82
N THR A 169 -25.52 -7.17 16.93
CA THR A 169 -26.96 -7.30 16.62
C THR A 169 -27.67 -8.44 17.36
N SER A 170 -27.18 -8.87 18.53
CA SER A 170 -27.83 -9.89 19.37
C SER A 170 -28.25 -9.30 20.73
N GLY A 171 -29.42 -8.66 20.80
CA GLY A 171 -30.07 -8.42 22.10
C GLY A 171 -30.94 -7.18 22.31
N LYS A 172 -31.75 -6.72 21.34
CA LYS A 172 -32.98 -5.99 21.71
C LYS A 172 -34.06 -7.01 22.07
N SER A 173 -34.02 -7.56 23.30
CA SER A 173 -35.17 -8.26 23.88
C SER A 173 -36.20 -7.23 24.36
N GLY A 174 -36.82 -6.53 23.42
CA GLY A 174 -37.99 -5.68 23.65
C GLY A 174 -39.27 -6.52 23.59
N GLY A 175 -39.41 -7.48 24.51
CA GLY A 175 -40.57 -8.37 24.58
C GLY A 175 -40.50 -9.24 25.82
N VAL A 176 -41.65 -9.42 26.47
CA VAL A 176 -41.99 -10.14 27.72
C VAL A 176 -41.19 -11.44 27.97
N GLY A 177 -39.91 -11.32 28.29
CA GLY A 177 -39.01 -12.46 28.59
C GLY A 177 -37.88 -12.13 29.57
N GLY A 178 -37.76 -10.87 29.98
CA GLY A 178 -36.72 -10.38 30.90
C GLY A 178 -36.96 -10.64 32.40
N LEU A 179 -38.09 -11.24 32.77
CA LEU A 179 -38.47 -11.42 34.18
C LEU A 179 -38.02 -12.75 34.82
N LEU A 180 -37.30 -13.61 34.09
CA LEU A 180 -36.96 -14.97 34.55
C LEU A 180 -35.45 -15.26 34.65
N ARG A 181 -34.62 -14.30 35.07
CA ARG A 181 -33.18 -14.54 35.32
C ARG A 181 -32.75 -14.61 36.78
N ASN A 182 -33.63 -14.40 37.76
CA ASN A 182 -33.18 -14.23 39.15
C ASN A 182 -33.03 -15.52 39.99
N LYS A 183 -32.88 -16.71 39.39
CA LYS A 183 -32.76 -17.98 40.17
C LYS A 183 -31.89 -19.09 39.53
N VAL A 184 -30.68 -18.80 39.06
CA VAL A 184 -29.68 -19.88 38.88
C VAL A 184 -28.27 -19.35 39.21
N PRO A 185 -27.56 -19.90 40.23
CA PRO A 185 -26.19 -19.54 40.52
C PRO A 185 -25.23 -20.15 39.48
N ILE A 186 -24.17 -19.42 39.20
CA ILE A 186 -23.15 -19.68 38.18
C ILE A 186 -22.41 -21.00 38.45
N LEU A 187 -22.44 -21.92 37.47
CA LEU A 187 -21.45 -23.00 37.31
C LEU A 187 -21.37 -23.39 35.81
N GLY A 188 -20.22 -23.14 35.17
CA GLY A 188 -19.82 -23.70 33.88
C GLY A 188 -20.68 -23.36 32.66
N GLY A 189 -20.30 -22.34 31.90
CA GLY A 189 -20.86 -22.11 30.56
C GLY A 189 -20.72 -20.66 30.10
N VAL A 190 -19.73 -20.42 29.24
CA VAL A 190 -19.63 -19.19 28.43
C VAL A 190 -20.92 -19.08 27.61
N LYS A 191 -21.85 -18.20 28.00
CA LYS A 191 -22.98 -17.80 27.16
C LYS A 191 -22.44 -16.91 26.03
N MET A 192 -21.93 -17.58 24.99
CA MET A 192 -21.51 -16.99 23.72
C MET A 192 -22.75 -16.44 23.01
N GLY A 193 -23.01 -15.13 23.14
CA GLY A 193 -23.98 -14.46 22.28
C GLY A 193 -23.47 -14.43 20.84
N LYS A 194 -24.36 -14.59 19.85
CA LYS A 194 -24.01 -14.49 18.43
C LYS A 194 -23.62 -13.03 18.13
N GLY A 195 -22.33 -12.72 18.16
CA GLY A 195 -21.82 -11.41 17.81
C GLY A 195 -21.69 -11.28 16.30
N THR A 196 -22.42 -10.34 15.70
CA THR A 196 -22.20 -9.87 14.32
C THR A 196 -21.46 -8.53 14.38
N GLY A 197 -20.49 -8.37 13.49
CA GLY A 197 -19.81 -7.11 13.23
C GLY A 197 -20.12 -6.63 11.83
N ARG A 198 -20.53 -5.38 11.69
CA ARG A 198 -20.79 -4.73 10.39
C ARG A 198 -20.04 -3.39 10.35
N VAL A 199 -19.40 -3.12 9.22
CA VAL A 199 -18.79 -1.82 8.95
C VAL A 199 -19.09 -1.38 7.53
N GLY A 200 -19.35 -0.09 7.36
CA GLY A 200 -19.38 0.59 6.08
C GLY A 200 -18.15 1.46 5.94
N LEU A 201 -17.43 1.32 4.84
CA LEU A 201 -16.24 2.11 4.51
C LEU A 201 -16.39 2.74 3.13
N ASN A 202 -16.16 4.04 3.00
CA ASN A 202 -16.07 4.73 1.72
C ASN A 202 -14.60 5.05 1.42
N PHE A 203 -14.07 4.48 0.33
CA PHE A 203 -12.74 4.78 -0.17
C PHE A 203 -12.82 5.81 -1.28
N ARG A 204 -11.87 6.75 -1.28
CA ARG A 204 -11.69 7.71 -2.37
C ARG A 204 -10.22 7.78 -2.75
N LEU A 205 -9.95 7.73 -4.05
CA LEU A 205 -8.64 8.00 -4.62
C LEU A 205 -8.71 9.33 -5.35
N ILE A 206 -7.81 10.24 -4.99
CA ILE A 206 -7.78 11.61 -5.51
C ILE A 206 -6.44 11.80 -6.23
N ASN A 207 -6.47 12.29 -7.47
CA ASN A 207 -5.28 12.72 -8.17
C ASN A 207 -4.78 14.04 -7.51
N ALA A 208 -3.55 14.03 -7.00
CA ALA A 208 -3.00 15.17 -6.26
C ALA A 208 -2.65 16.37 -7.17
N GLU A 209 -2.50 16.15 -8.48
CA GLU A 209 -2.20 17.20 -9.45
C GLU A 209 -3.46 17.98 -9.85
N THR A 210 -4.57 17.27 -10.08
CA THR A 210 -5.82 17.87 -10.59
C THR A 210 -6.91 18.04 -9.52
N SER A 211 -6.71 17.47 -8.33
CA SER A 211 -7.75 17.33 -7.30
C SER A 211 -8.99 16.53 -7.72
N GLU A 212 -8.90 15.79 -8.83
CA GLU A 212 -9.98 14.93 -9.31
C GLU A 212 -10.12 13.67 -8.47
N ILE A 213 -11.34 13.32 -8.08
CA ILE A 213 -11.65 12.02 -7.48
C ILE A 213 -11.70 10.98 -8.62
N VAL A 214 -10.60 10.27 -8.83
CA VAL A 214 -10.47 9.28 -9.91
C VAL A 214 -11.13 7.95 -9.59
N PHE A 215 -11.38 7.66 -8.31
CA PHE A 215 -12.10 6.47 -7.88
C PHE A 215 -12.82 6.70 -6.55
N THR A 216 -14.02 6.13 -6.42
CA THR A 216 -14.77 6.07 -5.17
C THR A 216 -15.50 4.74 -5.04
N LYS A 217 -15.47 4.13 -3.85
CA LYS A 217 -16.12 2.85 -3.59
C LYS A 217 -16.67 2.79 -2.16
N GLN A 218 -17.96 2.54 -2.07
CA GLN A 218 -18.60 2.12 -0.82
C GLN A 218 -18.43 0.61 -0.66
N ILE A 219 -17.94 0.20 0.51
CA ILE A 219 -17.76 -1.20 0.91
C ILE A 219 -18.61 -1.42 2.16
N GLU A 220 -19.43 -2.47 2.14
CA GLU A 220 -20.09 -2.99 3.32
C GLU A 220 -19.49 -4.35 3.65
N SER A 221 -18.95 -4.47 4.86
CA SER A 221 -18.30 -5.68 5.34
C SER A 221 -19.03 -6.21 6.55
N VAL A 222 -19.48 -7.46 6.49
CA VAL A 222 -20.26 -8.11 7.55
C VAL A 222 -19.60 -9.43 7.92
N ILE A 223 -19.21 -9.56 9.19
CA ILE A 223 -18.71 -10.81 9.77
C ILE A 223 -19.75 -11.33 10.74
N ASN A 224 -20.35 -12.47 10.38
CA ASN A 224 -21.24 -13.23 11.24
C ASN A 224 -20.42 -14.28 11.98
N GLU A 225 -20.42 -14.20 13.32
CA GLU A 225 -19.65 -15.07 14.21
C GLU A 225 -18.13 -14.86 14.04
N SER A 226 -17.40 -14.61 15.14
CA SER A 226 -15.93 -14.68 15.13
C SER A 226 -15.56 -16.13 14.83
N SER A 227 -15.36 -16.48 13.56
CA SER A 227 -14.87 -17.81 13.22
C SER A 227 -13.52 -17.98 13.89
N LEU A 228 -13.48 -18.91 14.84
CA LEU A 228 -12.36 -19.24 15.72
C LEU A 228 -11.26 -19.97 14.92
N SER A 229 -10.84 -19.40 13.78
CA SER A 229 -9.79 -19.93 12.90
C SER A 229 -8.57 -19.00 12.81
N LEU A 230 -8.70 -17.72 13.16
CA LEU A 230 -7.61 -16.74 13.14
C LEU A 230 -6.59 -16.86 14.28
N GLY A 231 -6.80 -17.76 15.25
CA GLY A 231 -5.91 -17.92 16.40
C GLY A 231 -4.60 -18.67 16.13
N GLY A 232 -4.41 -19.19 14.91
CA GLY A 232 -3.23 -19.99 14.54
C GLY A 232 -2.54 -19.58 13.24
N ILE A 233 -3.04 -18.54 12.55
CA ILE A 233 -2.38 -17.99 11.36
C ILE A 233 -1.62 -16.76 11.83
N GLY A 234 -0.30 -16.80 11.68
CA GLY A 234 0.63 -15.79 12.21
C GLY A 234 0.44 -14.44 11.55
N PHE A 235 -0.49 -13.63 12.08
CA PHE A 235 -0.39 -12.19 11.96
C PHE A 235 0.90 -11.79 12.66
N GLY A 236 1.94 -11.54 11.86
CA GLY A 236 3.31 -11.32 12.30
C GLY A 236 3.39 -10.29 13.41
N SER A 237 4.20 -10.60 14.41
CA SER A 237 4.51 -9.78 15.59
C SER A 237 5.31 -8.51 15.29
N ASP A 238 5.46 -8.11 14.03
CA ASP A 238 6.32 -7.02 13.59
C ASP A 238 5.50 -5.83 13.13
N ILE A 239 5.15 -4.99 14.09
CA ILE A 239 4.90 -3.53 14.09
C ILE A 239 4.26 -3.25 15.47
N ALA A 240 4.46 -2.05 16.04
CA ALA A 240 4.11 -1.61 17.40
C ALA A 240 2.61 -1.72 17.83
N LEU A 241 1.81 -2.54 17.14
CA LEU A 241 0.37 -2.76 17.32
C LEU A 241 0.04 -4.06 18.11
N GLY A 242 1.05 -4.86 18.50
CA GLY A 242 0.93 -6.28 18.88
C GLY A 242 -0.07 -6.69 19.98
N GLY A 243 -0.46 -5.79 20.89
CA GLY A 243 -1.49 -6.08 21.92
C GLY A 243 -2.91 -5.68 21.51
N PHE A 244 -3.04 -4.50 20.90
CA PHE A 244 -4.31 -3.95 20.44
C PHE A 244 -4.83 -4.71 19.21
N PHE A 245 -4.01 -4.82 18.17
CA PHE A 245 -4.40 -5.43 16.91
C PHE A 245 -4.72 -6.91 17.06
N SER A 246 -3.99 -7.63 17.93
CA SER A 246 -4.22 -9.05 18.20
C SER A 246 -5.52 -9.34 18.95
N SER A 247 -6.02 -8.39 19.74
CA SER A 247 -7.30 -8.51 20.44
C SER A 247 -8.46 -7.97 19.60
N TYR A 248 -8.24 -6.89 18.86
CA TYR A 248 -9.23 -6.28 17.96
C TYR A 248 -9.58 -7.20 16.78
N SER A 249 -8.58 -7.79 16.13
CA SER A 249 -8.75 -8.73 15.00
C SER A 249 -9.44 -10.05 15.37
N ARG A 250 -9.64 -10.32 16.67
CA ARG A 250 -10.44 -11.47 17.15
C ARG A 250 -11.93 -11.16 17.25
N THR A 251 -12.30 -9.88 17.30
CA THR A 251 -13.71 -9.45 17.39
C THR A 251 -14.37 -9.49 16.00
N PRO A 252 -15.69 -9.75 15.89
CA PRO A 252 -16.37 -9.74 14.59
C PRO A 252 -16.26 -8.39 13.90
N ILE A 253 -16.37 -7.28 14.66
CA ILE A 253 -16.26 -5.92 14.11
C ILE A 253 -14.84 -5.60 13.64
N GLY A 254 -13.81 -6.02 14.36
CA GLY A 254 -12.42 -5.85 13.93
C GLY A 254 -12.10 -6.67 12.68
N GLN A 255 -12.62 -7.90 12.57
CA GLN A 255 -12.53 -8.69 11.36
C GLN A 255 -13.26 -8.03 10.18
N ALA A 256 -14.44 -7.46 10.41
CA ALA A 256 -15.18 -6.74 9.38
C ALA A 256 -14.41 -5.52 8.89
N VAL A 257 -13.81 -4.74 9.78
CA VAL A 257 -12.94 -3.60 9.44
C VAL A 257 -11.75 -4.03 8.62
N ILE A 258 -11.00 -5.05 9.07
CA ILE A 258 -9.82 -5.54 8.34
C ILE A 258 -10.22 -6.06 6.95
N ALA A 259 -11.28 -6.85 6.85
CA ALA A 259 -11.77 -7.36 5.57
C ALA A 259 -12.21 -6.23 4.62
N GLY A 260 -12.93 -5.24 5.14
CA GLY A 260 -13.37 -4.09 4.35
C GLY A 260 -12.21 -3.23 3.86
N ILE A 261 -11.18 -3.04 4.70
CA ILE A 261 -9.95 -2.32 4.31
C ILE A 261 -9.18 -3.10 3.26
N ASN A 262 -8.96 -4.39 3.49
CA ASN A 262 -8.26 -5.25 2.54
C ASN A 262 -8.97 -5.27 1.17
N GLN A 263 -10.31 -5.32 1.16
CA GLN A 263 -11.10 -5.19 -0.07
C GLN A 263 -10.90 -3.83 -0.74
N GLY A 264 -10.93 -2.73 0.03
CA GLY A 264 -10.70 -1.38 -0.48
C GLY A 264 -9.30 -1.22 -1.08
N VAL A 265 -8.28 -1.75 -0.41
CA VAL A 265 -6.90 -1.75 -0.91
C VAL A 265 -6.78 -2.58 -2.19
N PHE A 266 -7.44 -3.73 -2.27
CA PHE A 266 -7.47 -4.54 -3.49
C PHE A 266 -8.09 -3.78 -4.67
N ASP A 267 -9.21 -3.08 -4.46
CA ASP A 267 -9.84 -2.26 -5.49
C ASP A 267 -8.97 -1.03 -5.85
N LEU A 268 -8.30 -0.40 -4.89
CA LEU A 268 -7.35 0.69 -5.16
C LEU A 268 -6.17 0.22 -6.02
N ILE A 269 -5.63 -0.97 -5.78
CA ILE A 269 -4.56 -1.55 -6.61
C ILE A 269 -5.03 -1.70 -8.05
N LYS A 270 -6.27 -2.16 -8.27
CA LYS A 270 -6.84 -2.30 -9.61
C LYS A 270 -6.92 -0.98 -10.35
N GLU A 271 -7.36 0.09 -9.68
CA GLU A 271 -7.51 1.40 -10.33
C GLU A 271 -6.21 2.16 -10.51
N ILE A 272 -5.27 2.04 -9.58
CA ILE A 272 -3.93 2.62 -9.77
C ILE A 272 -3.18 1.85 -10.87
N GLY A 273 -3.44 0.56 -10.98
CA GLY A 273 -2.87 -0.32 -11.99
C GLY A 273 -1.39 -0.62 -11.77
N ALA A 274 -0.81 -1.34 -12.72
CA ALA A 274 0.63 -1.54 -12.80
C ALA A 274 1.24 -0.48 -13.74
N LYS A 275 2.21 0.28 -13.25
CA LYS A 275 2.96 1.25 -14.05
C LYS A 275 4.39 0.76 -14.23
N GLY A 276 4.92 0.92 -15.44
CA GLY A 276 6.33 0.64 -15.73
C GLY A 276 7.23 1.50 -14.83
N ALA A 277 8.45 1.05 -14.59
CA ALA A 277 9.42 1.85 -13.84
C ALA A 277 9.62 3.20 -14.55
N GLU A 278 9.40 4.29 -13.83
CA GLU A 278 9.60 5.66 -14.33
C GLU A 278 10.43 6.44 -13.34
N GLY A 279 11.41 7.17 -13.86
CA GLY A 279 12.33 7.99 -13.08
C GLY A 279 12.73 9.25 -13.83
N SER A 280 13.82 9.85 -13.40
CA SER A 280 14.43 11.00 -14.03
C SER A 280 15.95 10.94 -13.97
N ILE A 281 16.56 11.66 -14.90
CA ILE A 281 18.01 11.77 -15.00
C ILE A 281 18.53 12.70 -13.91
N VAL A 282 19.41 12.17 -13.06
CA VAL A 282 20.07 12.92 -11.98
C VAL A 282 21.29 13.65 -12.52
N LYS A 283 22.05 12.99 -13.40
CA LYS A 283 23.25 13.51 -14.07
C LYS A 283 23.45 12.78 -15.39
N ALA A 284 23.83 13.48 -16.45
CA ALA A 284 24.17 12.85 -17.72
C ALA A 284 25.50 13.41 -18.24
N ASP A 285 26.41 12.49 -18.55
CA ASP A 285 27.65 12.72 -19.28
C ASP A 285 27.53 12.04 -20.66
N THR A 286 28.55 12.16 -21.52
CA THR A 286 28.51 11.58 -22.89
C THR A 286 28.47 10.06 -22.93
N SER A 287 28.95 9.39 -21.89
CA SER A 287 29.03 7.91 -21.80
C SER A 287 28.23 7.32 -20.65
N GLN A 288 27.94 8.11 -19.61
CA GLN A 288 27.30 7.64 -18.38
C GLN A 288 26.13 8.52 -17.99
N ILE A 289 24.99 7.90 -17.73
CA ILE A 289 23.75 8.57 -17.36
C ILE A 289 23.27 7.98 -16.04
N TYR A 290 23.14 8.84 -15.04
CA TYR A 290 22.72 8.49 -13.69
C TYR A 290 21.22 8.74 -13.57
N VAL A 291 20.49 7.71 -13.14
CA VAL A 291 19.03 7.70 -13.06
C VAL A 291 18.62 7.41 -11.62
N ASN A 292 17.58 8.08 -11.11
CA ASN A 292 17.04 7.85 -9.76
C ASN A 292 16.18 6.58 -9.63
N LEU A 293 16.53 5.52 -10.36
CA LEU A 293 15.91 4.19 -10.30
C LEU A 293 16.93 3.21 -9.74
N GLY A 294 16.61 2.53 -8.64
CA GLY A 294 17.50 1.58 -7.98
C GLY A 294 17.13 0.12 -8.21
N GLU A 295 17.68 -0.77 -7.35
CA GLU A 295 17.46 -2.22 -7.39
C GLU A 295 15.98 -2.63 -7.26
N ASP A 296 15.15 -1.77 -6.69
CA ASP A 296 13.71 -2.00 -6.56
C ASP A 296 12.91 -1.71 -7.84
N SER A 297 13.55 -1.10 -8.85
CA SER A 297 12.87 -0.54 -10.02
C SER A 297 13.45 -1.01 -11.36
N VAL A 298 14.75 -1.31 -11.42
CA VAL A 298 15.46 -1.70 -12.65
C VAL A 298 16.54 -2.73 -12.38
N SER A 299 16.85 -3.53 -13.39
CA SER A 299 17.94 -4.51 -13.41
C SER A 299 19.01 -4.15 -14.44
N VAL A 300 20.23 -4.69 -14.26
CA VAL A 300 21.30 -4.55 -15.27
C VAL A 300 20.84 -5.18 -16.59
N GLY A 301 20.95 -4.43 -17.68
CA GLY A 301 20.50 -4.82 -19.01
C GLY A 301 19.16 -4.18 -19.42
N ASP A 302 18.39 -3.64 -18.48
CA ASP A 302 17.12 -2.98 -18.78
C ASP A 302 17.31 -1.79 -19.71
N VAL A 303 16.37 -1.60 -20.63
CA VAL A 303 16.37 -0.48 -21.57
C VAL A 303 15.31 0.53 -21.13
N LEU A 304 15.73 1.77 -20.98
CA LEU A 304 14.87 2.89 -20.62
C LEU A 304 14.77 3.85 -21.81
N GLU A 305 13.56 4.29 -22.10
CA GLU A 305 13.29 5.38 -23.03
C GLU A 305 13.44 6.71 -22.31
N VAL A 306 14.22 7.63 -22.90
CA VAL A 306 14.45 8.97 -22.35
C VAL A 306 13.53 9.96 -23.06
N ARG A 307 12.79 10.73 -22.27
CA ARG A 307 11.85 11.75 -22.73
C ARG A 307 12.17 13.10 -22.12
N GLU A 308 12.16 14.13 -22.94
CA GLU A 308 12.28 15.51 -22.49
C GLU A 308 10.88 16.13 -22.37
N LYS A 309 10.62 16.80 -21.24
CA LYS A 309 9.36 17.55 -21.05
C LYS A 309 9.41 18.78 -21.97
N GLY A 310 8.57 18.81 -22.98
CA GLY A 310 8.37 19.95 -23.86
C GLY A 310 7.43 20.98 -23.24
N GLU A 311 6.83 21.80 -24.11
CA GLU A 311 5.91 22.85 -23.69
C GLU A 311 4.69 22.28 -22.95
N GLU A 312 4.33 22.95 -21.86
CA GLU A 312 3.16 22.62 -21.06
C GLU A 312 1.89 22.98 -21.83
N LEU A 313 1.01 22.00 -22.01
CA LEU A 313 -0.29 22.16 -22.63
C LEU A 313 -1.26 22.57 -21.53
N ILE A 314 -1.79 23.79 -21.63
CA ILE A 314 -2.75 24.32 -20.68
C ILE A 314 -4.12 24.29 -21.35
N ASP A 315 -5.09 23.69 -20.67
CA ASP A 315 -6.48 23.71 -21.10
C ASP A 315 -6.99 25.18 -21.13
N PRO A 316 -7.50 25.67 -22.26
CA PRO A 316 -7.87 27.07 -22.41
C PRO A 316 -9.13 27.48 -21.63
N GLU A 317 -9.97 26.52 -21.22
CA GLU A 317 -11.21 26.79 -20.49
C GLU A 317 -11.00 26.74 -18.98
N THR A 318 -10.19 25.78 -18.51
CA THR A 318 -9.98 25.52 -17.08
C THR A 318 -8.68 26.11 -16.54
N GLY A 319 -7.71 26.42 -17.41
CA GLY A 319 -6.37 26.85 -17.01
C GLY A 319 -5.53 25.73 -16.34
N ILE A 320 -6.02 24.49 -16.35
CA ILE A 320 -5.34 23.33 -15.80
C ILE A 320 -4.25 22.88 -16.78
N SER A 321 -3.07 22.58 -16.25
CA SER A 321 -2.02 21.90 -17.03
C SER A 321 -2.49 20.49 -17.37
N LEU A 322 -2.55 20.17 -18.66
CA LEU A 322 -2.79 18.83 -19.20
C LEU A 322 -1.48 18.02 -19.31
N GLY A 323 -0.40 18.52 -18.72
CA GLY A 323 0.95 18.00 -18.90
C GLY A 323 1.68 18.66 -20.06
N GLY A 324 2.92 18.24 -20.32
CA GLY A 324 3.73 18.77 -21.43
C GLY A 324 3.85 17.77 -22.57
N ALA A 325 4.01 18.27 -23.80
CA ALA A 325 4.36 17.42 -24.93
C ALA A 325 5.71 16.73 -24.66
N GLU A 326 5.74 15.40 -24.55
CA GLU A 326 6.98 14.66 -24.33
C GLU A 326 7.69 14.39 -25.68
N THR A 327 8.96 14.76 -25.79
CA THR A 327 9.78 14.41 -26.96
C THR A 327 10.73 13.27 -26.60
N VAL A 328 10.67 12.18 -27.37
CA VAL A 328 11.57 11.03 -27.18
C VAL A 328 12.97 11.40 -27.68
N LEU A 329 13.97 11.33 -26.80
CA LEU A 329 15.37 11.60 -27.12
C LEU A 329 16.14 10.37 -27.60
N GLY A 330 15.64 9.18 -27.29
CA GLY A 330 16.27 7.89 -27.58
C GLY A 330 16.24 6.95 -26.38
N THR A 331 17.09 5.93 -26.37
CA THR A 331 17.13 4.93 -25.29
C THR A 331 18.50 4.83 -24.63
N ILE A 332 18.48 4.42 -23.36
CA ILE A 332 19.65 4.13 -22.53
C ILE A 332 19.54 2.71 -21.98
N ARG A 333 20.67 2.05 -21.75
CA ARG A 333 20.71 0.70 -21.16
C ARG A 333 21.39 0.73 -19.81
N VAL A 334 20.74 0.19 -18.80
CA VAL A 334 21.28 0.08 -17.44
C VAL A 334 22.50 -0.83 -17.43
N SER A 335 23.65 -0.31 -17.01
CA SER A 335 24.91 -1.06 -16.89
C SER A 335 25.27 -1.39 -15.45
N GLN A 336 24.81 -0.58 -14.49
CA GLN A 336 25.00 -0.82 -13.07
C GLN A 336 23.78 -0.36 -12.28
N VAL A 337 23.42 -1.13 -11.26
CA VAL A 337 22.33 -0.79 -10.33
C VAL A 337 22.90 -0.66 -8.92
N GLN A 338 22.38 0.31 -8.18
CA GLN A 338 22.64 0.57 -6.77
C GLN A 338 21.28 0.61 -6.06
N GLU A 339 21.30 0.58 -4.72
CA GLU A 339 20.08 0.57 -3.90
C GLU A 339 19.06 1.66 -4.29
N LYS A 340 19.53 2.88 -4.61
CA LYS A 340 18.67 4.06 -4.82
C LYS A 340 18.83 4.73 -6.19
N PHE A 341 19.76 4.26 -7.01
CA PHE A 341 20.02 4.84 -8.33
C PHE A 341 20.69 3.81 -9.25
N SER A 342 20.78 4.12 -10.53
CA SER A 342 21.44 3.28 -11.53
C SER A 342 22.30 4.13 -12.45
N ILE A 343 23.26 3.47 -13.08
CA ILE A 343 24.09 4.02 -14.14
C ILE A 343 23.71 3.30 -15.42
N ALA A 344 23.47 4.08 -16.47
CA ALA A 344 23.09 3.61 -17.78
C ALA A 344 24.03 4.20 -18.85
N GLU A 345 24.17 3.47 -19.95
CA GLU A 345 24.93 3.87 -21.13
C GLU A 345 23.97 4.26 -22.26
N PRO A 346 24.30 5.29 -23.07
CA PRO A 346 23.51 5.67 -24.22
C PRO A 346 23.47 4.55 -25.27
N VAL A 347 22.27 4.23 -25.78
CA VAL A 347 22.10 3.27 -26.89
C VAL A 347 21.77 4.00 -28.19
N SER A 348 20.74 4.86 -28.16
CA SER A 348 20.26 5.58 -29.35
C SER A 348 19.90 7.04 -29.05
N LEU A 349 20.62 7.68 -28.13
CA LEU A 349 20.38 9.07 -27.78
C LEU A 349 20.80 10.04 -28.89
N GLY A 350 19.87 10.90 -29.32
CA GLY A 350 20.15 11.95 -30.31
C GLY A 350 20.94 13.14 -29.75
N LYS A 351 20.91 13.35 -28.42
CA LYS A 351 21.69 14.35 -27.69
C LYS A 351 21.85 13.95 -26.23
N THR A 352 22.80 14.56 -25.51
CA THR A 352 22.91 14.40 -24.06
C THR A 352 21.65 14.95 -23.39
N PRO A 353 20.93 14.14 -22.60
CA PRO A 353 19.69 14.58 -21.97
C PRO A 353 19.95 15.52 -20.80
N ALA A 354 19.03 16.46 -20.56
CA ALA A 354 19.12 17.37 -19.44
C ALA A 354 18.83 16.67 -18.10
N ARG A 355 19.38 17.21 -17.00
CA ARG A 355 18.98 16.81 -15.64
C ARG A 355 17.47 17.05 -15.48
N GLY A 356 16.77 16.07 -14.92
CA GLY A 356 15.32 16.09 -14.76
C GLY A 356 14.54 15.53 -15.96
N ALA A 357 15.18 15.21 -17.09
CA ALA A 357 14.53 14.49 -18.18
C ALA A 357 13.95 13.16 -17.66
N LYS A 358 12.74 12.82 -18.11
CA LYS A 358 12.01 11.64 -17.68
C LYS A 358 12.61 10.40 -18.32
N VAL A 359 12.66 9.31 -17.59
CA VAL A 359 12.98 7.99 -18.15
C VAL A 359 11.87 7.01 -17.83
N VAL A 360 11.54 6.16 -18.80
CA VAL A 360 10.47 5.17 -18.69
C VAL A 360 11.04 3.82 -19.12
N SER A 361 10.85 2.79 -18.30
CA SER A 361 11.25 1.44 -18.66
C SER A 361 10.46 0.97 -19.87
N MET A 362 11.16 0.41 -20.85
CA MET A 362 10.55 -0.23 -22.01
C MET A 362 10.03 -1.63 -21.70
N ILE A 363 10.35 -2.17 -20.52
CA ILE A 363 9.78 -3.42 -20.03
C ILE A 363 8.37 -3.09 -19.55
N ALA A 364 7.37 -3.73 -20.17
CA ALA A 364 5.99 -3.61 -19.72
C ALA A 364 5.89 -4.05 -18.25
N PRO A 365 5.15 -3.30 -17.41
CA PRO A 365 4.97 -3.71 -16.02
C PRO A 365 4.31 -5.09 -15.96
N PRO A 366 4.62 -5.91 -14.94
CA PRO A 366 3.92 -7.18 -14.74
C PRO A 366 2.41 -6.90 -14.68
N PRO A 367 1.58 -7.60 -15.48
CA PRO A 367 0.14 -7.40 -15.44
C PRO A 367 -0.39 -7.73 -14.04
N LEU A 368 -1.51 -7.09 -13.66
CA LEU A 368 -2.23 -7.51 -12.47
C LEU A 368 -2.93 -8.84 -12.77
N GLU A 369 -2.45 -9.91 -12.17
CA GLU A 369 -3.02 -11.24 -12.34
C GLU A 369 -4.12 -11.50 -11.31
N PHE A 370 -5.20 -12.14 -11.77
CA PHE A 370 -6.37 -12.49 -10.95
C PHE A 370 -6.82 -13.91 -11.21
N ALA A 371 -7.35 -14.57 -10.17
CA ALA A 371 -7.95 -15.89 -10.35
C ALA A 371 -9.21 -15.80 -11.23
N ASN A 372 -9.40 -16.78 -12.12
CA ASN A 372 -10.64 -16.90 -12.89
C ASN A 372 -11.86 -17.16 -12.00
N SER A 373 -11.67 -17.85 -10.88
CA SER A 373 -12.69 -18.12 -9.88
C SER A 373 -12.09 -18.27 -8.49
N PHE A 374 -12.87 -17.98 -7.46
CA PHE A 374 -12.44 -18.14 -6.07
C PHE A 374 -12.66 -19.57 -5.58
N SER A 375 -11.60 -20.20 -5.06
CA SER A 375 -11.69 -21.44 -4.31
C SER A 375 -11.51 -21.14 -2.82
N LYS A 376 -12.33 -21.75 -1.96
CA LYS A 376 -12.22 -21.51 -0.52
C LYS A 376 -10.96 -22.19 0.00
N PRO A 377 -10.03 -21.46 0.65
CA PRO A 377 -8.88 -22.06 1.29
C PRO A 377 -9.29 -22.89 2.52
N LYS A 378 -8.48 -23.89 2.85
CA LYS A 378 -8.74 -24.92 3.88
C LYS A 378 -8.19 -24.59 5.26
#